data_AF-A0A940WB33-F1
#
_entry.id   AF-A0A940WB33-F1
#
_cell.length_a   1.000
_cell.length_b   1.000
_cell.length_c   1.000
_cell.angle_alpha   90.00
_cell.angle_beta   90.00
_cell.angle_gamma   90.00
#
_symmetry.space_group_name_H-M   'P 1'
#
loop_
_entity.id
_entity.type
_entity.pdbx_description
1 polymer ?
#
loop_
_entity_poly.entity_id
_entity_poly.type
_entity_poly.pdbx_seq_one_letter_code
_entity_poly.pdbx_strand_id
1 'polypeptide(L)'
;MTVRTDRSEEHMARLAETLNGRVREIQKQGGTANYLNVIMLAAMELADEVLTFEERFREIKDQVEALRREREELKTRVDRKSKNLLATLENALK
;
A
#
# COMPACT_ATOMS: atom_id res chain seq x y z
N MET A 1 2.63 -9.49 29.38
CA MET A 1 1.50 -8.75 28.79
C MET A 1 0.82 -9.69 27.80
N THR A 2 -0.47 -9.94 27.93
CA THR A 2 -1.23 -10.81 27.00
C THR A 2 -2.19 -9.95 26.20
N VAL A 3 -1.98 -9.89 24.88
CA VAL A 3 -2.85 -9.16 23.94
C VAL A 3 -3.93 -10.12 23.46
N ARG A 4 -5.21 -9.72 23.52
CA ARG A 4 -6.30 -10.49 22.90
C ARG A 4 -6.28 -10.25 21.40
N THR A 5 -6.14 -11.32 20.63
CA THR A 5 -6.09 -11.26 19.17
C THR A 5 -6.66 -12.55 18.58
N ASP A 6 -7.29 -12.44 17.42
CA ASP A 6 -7.72 -13.58 16.60
C ASP A 6 -6.57 -14.08 15.68
N ARG A 7 -5.38 -13.44 15.76
CA ARG A 7 -4.20 -13.76 14.94
C ARG A 7 -3.35 -14.85 15.58
N SER A 8 -2.58 -15.57 14.75
CA SER A 8 -1.69 -16.64 15.22
C SER A 8 -0.60 -16.13 16.16
N GLU A 9 -0.11 -17.03 17.02
CA GLU A 9 1.01 -16.75 17.94
C GLU A 9 2.26 -16.25 17.19
N GLU A 10 2.52 -16.79 16.00
CA GLU A 10 3.63 -16.40 15.13
C GLU A 10 3.53 -14.92 14.69
N HIS A 11 2.32 -14.44 14.39
CA HIS A 11 2.09 -13.03 14.06
C HIS A 11 2.35 -12.12 15.26
N MET A 12 1.95 -12.56 16.46
CA MET A 12 2.20 -11.81 17.69
C MET A 12 3.68 -11.78 18.08
N ALA A 13 4.40 -12.87 17.85
CA ALA A 13 5.84 -12.94 18.06
C ALA A 13 6.56 -11.92 17.16
N ARG A 14 6.20 -11.87 15.87
CA ARG A 14 6.73 -10.85 14.94
C ARG A 14 6.41 -9.43 15.39
N LEU A 15 5.17 -9.17 15.79
CA LEU A 15 4.76 -7.84 16.25
C LEU A 15 5.55 -7.39 17.49
N ALA A 16 5.75 -8.30 18.45
CA ALA A 16 6.56 -8.04 19.64
C ALA A 16 8.03 -7.80 19.28
N GLU A 17 8.58 -8.55 18.33
CA GLU A 17 9.94 -8.36 17.83
C GLU A 17 10.10 -6.99 17.15
N THR A 18 9.14 -6.58 16.32
CA THR A 18 9.12 -5.25 15.68
C THR A 18 9.10 -4.12 16.72
N LEU A 19 8.19 -4.19 17.71
CA LEU A 19 8.12 -3.18 18.78
C LEU A 19 9.42 -3.12 19.58
N ASN A 20 9.97 -4.28 19.97
CA ASN A 20 11.22 -4.35 20.72
C ASN A 20 12.42 -3.80 19.92
N GLY A 21 12.46 -4.05 18.60
CA GLY A 21 13.45 -3.47 17.71
C GLY A 21 13.40 -1.94 17.75
N ARG A 22 12.20 -1.37 17.56
CA ARG A 22 12.02 0.09 17.56
C ARG A 22 12.33 0.74 18.91
N VAL A 23 11.95 0.10 20.02
CA VAL A 23 12.32 0.53 21.38
C VAL A 23 13.84 0.62 21.53
N ARG A 24 14.59 -0.38 21.05
CA ARG A 24 16.07 -0.37 21.11
C ARG A 24 16.69 0.73 20.27
N GLU A 25 16.11 1.05 19.11
CA GLU A 25 16.56 2.14 18.24
C GLU A 25 16.39 3.50 18.92
N ILE A 26 15.21 3.75 19.48
CA ILE A 26 14.91 5.00 20.19
C ILE A 26 15.79 5.15 21.44
N GLN A 27 16.03 4.08 22.19
CA GLN A 27 16.94 4.11 23.35
C GLN A 27 18.38 4.50 22.98
N LYS A 28 18.86 4.09 21.79
CA LYS A 28 20.21 4.45 21.32
C LYS A 28 20.32 5.92 20.93
N GLN A 29 19.22 6.53 20.50
CA GLN A 29 19.19 7.92 20.02
C GLN A 29 18.87 8.93 21.14
N GLY A 30 18.03 8.55 22.12
CA GLY A 30 17.60 9.40 23.23
C GLY A 30 18.03 8.83 24.58
N GLY A 31 19.19 9.28 25.09
CA GLY A 31 19.72 8.84 26.38
C GLY A 31 18.73 9.03 27.55
N THR A 32 18.70 8.03 28.46
CA THR A 32 18.03 8.04 29.77
C THR A 32 16.55 8.47 29.84
N ALA A 33 15.78 8.38 28.74
CA ALA A 33 14.34 8.56 28.82
C ALA A 33 13.69 7.40 29.61
N ASN A 34 12.65 7.70 30.40
CA ASN A 34 11.85 6.68 31.09
C ASN A 34 11.42 5.60 30.09
N TYR A 35 11.63 4.32 30.43
CA TYR A 35 11.36 3.18 29.55
C TYR A 35 9.91 3.17 29.01
N LEU A 36 8.95 3.63 29.82
CA LEU A 36 7.56 3.77 29.39
C LEU A 36 7.40 4.80 28.25
N ASN A 37 8.11 5.93 28.33
CA ASN A 37 8.05 6.97 27.30
C ASN A 37 8.67 6.46 26.00
N VAL A 38 9.75 5.69 26.08
CA VAL A 38 10.37 5.04 24.93
C VAL A 38 9.42 4.06 24.26
N ILE A 39 8.73 3.20 25.04
CA ILE A 39 7.72 2.28 24.49
C ILE A 39 6.60 3.05 23.81
N MET A 40 6.12 4.12 24.43
CA MET A 40 5.03 4.93 23.88
C MET A 40 5.45 5.61 22.56
N LEU A 41 6.66 6.15 22.49
CA LEU A 41 7.22 6.70 21.24
C LEU A 41 7.35 5.62 20.16
N ALA A 42 7.89 4.45 20.49
CA ALA A 42 7.99 3.33 19.56
C ALA A 42 6.63 2.89 19.02
N ALA A 43 5.61 2.83 19.88
CA ALA A 43 4.26 2.48 19.49
C ALA A 43 3.62 3.55 18.60
N MET A 44 3.84 4.84 18.92
CA MET A 44 3.34 5.96 18.12
C MET A 44 3.96 6.01 16.73
N GLU A 45 5.29 5.81 16.63
CA GLU A 45 5.97 5.75 15.34
C GLU A 45 5.46 4.59 14.48
N LEU A 46 5.31 3.40 15.06
CA LEU A 46 4.77 2.26 14.33
C LEU A 46 3.32 2.48 13.89
N ALA A 47 2.50 3.15 14.70
CA ALA A 47 1.13 3.51 14.32
C ALA A 47 1.11 4.51 13.16
N ASP A 48 1.98 5.52 13.20
CA ASP A 48 2.11 6.53 12.13
C ASP A 48 2.58 5.90 10.81
N GLU A 49 3.53 4.95 10.88
CA GLU A 49 3.95 4.17 9.71
C GLU A 49 2.79 3.40 9.10
N VAL A 50 1.97 2.72 9.92
CA VAL A 50 0.79 1.98 9.44
C VAL A 50 -0.20 2.92 8.76
N LEU A 51 -0.52 4.06 9.37
CA LEU A 51 -1.43 5.06 8.78
C LEU A 51 -0.90 5.58 7.44
N THR A 52 0.39 5.91 7.37
CA THR A 52 1.06 6.34 6.14
C THR A 52 1.02 5.26 5.06
N PHE A 53 1.20 3.98 5.42
CA PHE A 53 1.08 2.86 4.49
C PHE A 53 -0.35 2.72 3.96
N GLU A 54 -1.37 2.87 4.80
CA GLU A 54 -2.77 2.81 4.38
C GLU A 54 -3.13 3.93 3.40
N GLU A 55 -2.66 5.14 3.64
CA GLU A 55 -2.86 6.28 2.74
C GLU A 55 -2.22 6.03 1.37
N ARG A 56 -0.94 5.65 1.35
CA ARG A 56 -0.23 5.32 0.09
C ARG A 56 -0.87 4.16 -0.65
N PHE A 57 -1.34 3.14 0.08
CA PHE A 57 -2.02 2.01 -0.54
C PHE A 57 -3.34 2.43 -1.19
N ARG A 58 -4.08 3.35 -0.56
CA ARG A 58 -5.29 3.94 -1.13
C ARG A 58 -4.99 4.73 -2.40
N GLU A 59 -3.96 5.58 -2.38
CA GLU A 59 -3.53 6.33 -3.57
C GLU A 59 -3.13 5.41 -4.72
N ILE A 60 -2.35 4.36 -4.45
CA ILE A 60 -1.95 3.37 -5.45
C ILE A 60 -3.17 2.66 -6.02
N LYS A 61 -4.14 2.29 -5.17
CA LYS A 61 -5.38 1.65 -5.62
C LYS A 61 -6.15 2.56 -6.57
N ASP A 62 -6.29 3.84 -6.23
CA ASP A 62 -6.98 4.82 -7.07
C ASP A 62 -6.27 5.03 -8.40
N GLN A 63 -4.93 5.10 -8.40
CA GLN A 63 -4.13 5.16 -9.63
C GLN A 63 -4.31 3.91 -10.52
N VAL A 64 -4.33 2.73 -9.92
CA VAL A 64 -4.56 1.47 -10.65
C VAL A 64 -5.96 1.45 -11.26
N GLU A 65 -6.98 1.93 -10.54
CA GLU A 65 -8.34 2.04 -11.07
C GLU A 65 -8.42 3.04 -12.22
N ALA A 66 -7.75 4.19 -12.12
CA ALA A 66 -7.67 5.17 -13.20
C ALA A 66 -7.00 4.59 -14.46
N LEU A 67 -5.83 3.97 -14.30
CA LEU A 67 -5.10 3.33 -15.39
C LEU A 67 -5.92 2.22 -16.07
N ARG A 68 -6.70 1.45 -15.29
CA ARG A 68 -7.61 0.44 -15.85
C ARG A 68 -8.69 1.08 -16.72
N ARG A 69 -9.27 2.20 -16.31
CA ARG A 69 -10.28 2.92 -17.12
C ARG A 69 -9.67 3.46 -18.40
N GLU A 70 -8.53 4.14 -18.32
CA GLU A 70 -7.81 4.65 -19.49
C GLU A 70 -7.46 3.53 -20.49
N ARG A 71 -7.03 2.37 -19.97
CA ARG A 71 -6.72 1.20 -20.79
C ARG A 71 -7.94 0.67 -21.54
N GLU A 72 -9.10 0.58 -20.89
CA GLU A 72 -10.33 0.12 -21.57
C GLU A 72 -10.86 1.15 -22.58
N GLU A 73 -10.75 2.44 -22.29
CA GLU A 73 -11.09 3.51 -23.25
C GLU A 73 -10.17 3.45 -24.48
N LEU A 74 -8.87 3.31 -24.27
CA LEU A 74 -7.90 3.20 -25.34
C LEU A 74 -8.15 1.96 -26.20
N LYS A 75 -8.42 0.82 -25.56
CA LYS A 75 -8.80 -0.43 -26.26
C LYS A 75 -10.04 -0.22 -27.13
N THR A 76 -11.07 0.41 -26.59
CA THR A 76 -12.30 0.72 -27.34
C THR A 76 -12.02 1.63 -28.55
N ARG A 77 -11.15 2.64 -28.38
CA ARG A 77 -10.74 3.53 -29.48
C ARG A 77 -9.96 2.80 -30.56
N VAL A 78 -9.04 1.91 -30.18
CA VAL A 78 -8.29 1.07 -31.11
C VAL A 78 -9.25 0.17 -31.89
N ASP A 79 -10.17 -0.53 -31.21
CA ASP A 79 -11.15 -1.41 -31.85
C ASP A 79 -12.02 -0.67 -32.86
N ARG A 80 -12.51 0.53 -32.51
CA ARG A 80 -13.27 1.38 -33.44
C ARG A 80 -12.43 1.80 -34.65
N LYS A 81 -11.19 2.22 -34.43
CA LYS A 81 -10.31 2.67 -35.52
C LYS A 81 -9.96 1.52 -36.46
N SER A 82 -9.69 0.32 -35.94
CA SER A 82 -9.46 -0.89 -36.72
C SER A 82 -10.67 -1.25 -37.58
N LYS A 83 -11.89 -1.23 -37.00
CA LYS A 83 -13.12 -1.47 -37.76
C LYS A 83 -13.33 -0.44 -38.89
N ASN A 84 -13.08 0.83 -38.62
CA ASN A 84 -13.20 1.89 -39.62
C ASN A 84 -12.19 1.70 -40.77
N LEU A 85 -10.94 1.34 -40.45
CA LEU A 85 -9.91 1.09 -41.46
C LEU A 85 -10.26 -0.11 -42.35
N LEU A 86 -10.76 -1.20 -41.77
CA LEU A 86 -11.24 -2.36 -42.52
C LEU A 86 -12.38 -1.97 -43.47
N ALA A 87 -13.36 -1.21 -42.99
CA ALA A 87 -14.47 -0.74 -43.82
C ALA A 87 -14.00 0.17 -44.98
N THR A 88 -13.00 1.03 -44.76
CA THR A 88 -12.43 1.85 -45.84
C THR A 88 -11.69 1.03 -46.88
N LEU A 89 -10.98 -0.03 -46.46
CA LEU A 89 -10.29 -0.93 -47.38
C LEU A 89 -11.28 -1.75 -48.22
N GLU A 90 -12.36 -2.27 -47.61
CA GLU A 90 -13.42 -2.99 -48.33
C GLU A 90 -14.11 -2.11 -49.38
N ASN A 91 -14.35 -0.83 -49.07
CA ASN A 91 -14.93 0.12 -50.01
C ASN A 91 -13.98 0.50 -51.15
N ALA A 92 -12.66 0.49 -50.93
CA ALA A 92 -11.67 0.82 -51.95
C ALA A 92 -11.35 -0.35 -52.90
N LEU A 93 -11.75 -1.59 -52.52
CA LEU A 93 -11.56 -2.83 -53.30
C LEU A 93 -12.79 -3.23 -54.13
N LYS A 94 -13.89 -2.46 -54.04
CA LYS A 94 -15.08 -2.58 -54.89
C LYS A 94 -15.05 -1.53 -56.00
#